data_AF-A0A024UBQ1-F1
#
_entry.id   AF-A0A024UBQ1-F1
#
_cell.length_a   1.000
_cell.length_b   1.000
_cell.length_c   1.000
_cell.angle_alpha   90.00
_cell.angle_beta   90.00
_cell.angle_gamma   90.00
#
_symmetry.space_group_name_H-M   'P 1'
#
loop_
_entity.id
_entity.type
_entity.pdbx_description
1 polymer ?
#
loop_
_entity_poly.entity_id
_entity_poly.type
_entity_poly.pdbx_seq_one_letter_code
_entity_poly.pdbx_strand_id
1 'polypeptide(L)'
;MGASRKGCAELGCNKLATSGGLCVGHGGGKLCQYPGCTKGKLARDGQGRCRDHSIIHHDINEVLLQHSDDSSIFAPSEMRRPQPTSKEAPLHPPVMSSSSTSVAYIYRRLLVQVQLRDPWTESRVVAVLRSEPHVRSVHILGYRCAVSTAQRQTKSSLCCVVRGGPELSEAALEAAMTALSMHFTVLEASVVDDLDTVVHVEATLEVHGMMCIANCGNTVVRAIQNVPSVLQVRLEFDQAQVIVMCPNTVTTHTLIARVQAIGFEANLISLHPVPRHRRFTIQRTRDHHITTDSALRLETCLSHVEGVEQVVVAPHLLTVDVTGFYNASEVVLVAATMVIQLTEVSLFDGEGLGLDERPASAPTSKATSPHVCSLACNAMGCVKYQTTMAHTAALAVGWTVPGCGMAFGLECTCGDSCQCAGCPTHNPGNLDLVAAMF
;
A
#
# COMPACT_ATOMS: atom_id res chain seq x y z
N MET A 1 42.35 -34.26 -33.73
CA MET A 1 41.51 -33.58 -34.73
C MET A 1 40.51 -32.69 -33.99
N GLY A 2 40.75 -31.38 -33.94
CA GLY A 2 39.80 -30.43 -33.34
C GLY A 2 38.71 -30.08 -34.34
N ALA A 3 37.45 -30.36 -34.01
CA ALA A 3 36.32 -30.06 -34.89
C ALA A 3 36.20 -28.54 -35.10
N SER A 4 36.24 -28.10 -36.36
CA SER A 4 36.06 -26.68 -36.72
C SER A 4 34.66 -26.22 -36.30
N ARG A 5 34.57 -25.09 -35.58
CA ARG A 5 33.29 -24.57 -35.04
C ARG A 5 32.36 -24.14 -36.18
N LYS A 6 31.14 -24.67 -36.21
CA LYS A 6 30.12 -24.33 -37.21
C LYS A 6 29.55 -22.93 -36.95
N GLY A 7 29.16 -22.23 -38.02
CA GLY A 7 28.44 -20.96 -37.95
C GLY A 7 27.03 -21.09 -37.38
N CYS A 8 26.43 -19.97 -37.00
CA CYS A 8 25.04 -19.87 -36.60
C CYS A 8 24.12 -20.27 -37.77
N ALA A 9 23.06 -21.03 -37.48
CA ALA A 9 22.10 -21.51 -38.46
C ALA A 9 21.15 -20.42 -38.99
N GLU A 10 21.07 -19.27 -38.32
CA GLU A 10 20.26 -18.12 -38.73
C GLU A 10 20.78 -17.49 -40.03
N LEU A 11 19.89 -17.34 -41.02
CA LEU A 11 20.22 -16.77 -42.34
C LEU A 11 20.82 -15.36 -42.19
N GLY A 12 22.02 -15.16 -42.72
CA GLY A 12 22.74 -13.88 -42.64
C GLY A 12 23.53 -13.66 -41.34
N CYS A 13 23.62 -14.66 -40.44
CA CYS A 13 24.42 -14.53 -39.22
C CYS A 13 25.84 -15.08 -39.38
N ASN A 14 26.83 -14.19 -39.30
CA ASN A 14 28.25 -14.55 -39.45
C ASN A 14 28.90 -15.02 -38.14
N LYS A 15 28.10 -15.15 -37.06
CA LYS A 15 28.62 -15.49 -35.72
C LYS A 15 28.73 -17.00 -35.56
N LEU A 16 29.68 -17.45 -34.72
CA LEU A 16 29.89 -18.87 -34.43
C LEU A 16 28.75 -19.41 -33.54
N ALA A 17 28.32 -20.64 -33.82
CA ALA A 17 27.37 -21.34 -32.98
C ALA A 17 28.02 -21.74 -31.65
N THR A 18 27.33 -21.51 -30.54
CA THR A 18 27.79 -21.86 -29.19
C THR A 18 27.16 -23.17 -28.72
N SER A 19 25.85 -23.33 -28.89
CA SER A 19 25.13 -24.59 -28.66
C SER A 19 23.89 -24.66 -29.53
N GLY A 20 23.46 -25.87 -29.92
CA GLY A 20 22.24 -26.06 -30.71
C GLY A 20 22.29 -25.46 -32.13
N GLY A 21 23.47 -25.15 -32.66
CA GLY A 21 23.62 -24.55 -33.99
C GLY A 21 23.36 -23.03 -34.04
N LEU A 22 23.13 -22.37 -32.89
CA LEU A 22 22.85 -20.93 -32.83
C LEU A 22 23.94 -20.18 -32.04
N CYS A 23 24.13 -18.89 -32.36
CA CYS A 23 25.02 -18.02 -31.60
C CYS A 23 24.32 -17.46 -30.35
N VAL A 24 25.09 -16.93 -29.40
CA VAL A 24 24.55 -16.33 -28.16
C VAL A 24 23.43 -15.32 -28.40
N GLY A 25 23.53 -14.51 -29.46
CA GLY A 25 22.51 -13.52 -29.81
C GLY A 25 21.22 -14.11 -30.38
N HIS A 26 21.27 -15.32 -30.92
CA HIS A 26 20.14 -16.04 -31.51
C HIS A 26 19.74 -17.27 -30.67
N GLY A 27 19.97 -17.24 -29.36
CA GLY A 27 19.55 -18.31 -28.44
C GLY A 27 20.57 -19.42 -28.20
N GLY A 28 21.82 -19.25 -28.64
CA GLY A 28 22.92 -20.18 -28.40
C GLY A 28 23.50 -20.09 -26.99
N GLY A 29 22.99 -20.90 -26.07
CA GLY A 29 23.62 -21.21 -24.78
C GLY A 29 22.61 -21.71 -23.73
N LYS A 30 23.09 -22.20 -22.58
CA LYS A 30 22.20 -22.71 -21.51
C LYS A 30 21.56 -21.54 -20.76
N LEU A 31 20.23 -21.55 -20.62
CA LEU A 31 19.48 -20.59 -19.82
C LEU A 31 19.62 -20.91 -18.32
N CYS A 32 19.35 -19.91 -17.47
CA CYS A 32 19.30 -20.11 -16.03
C CYS A 32 18.16 -21.07 -15.65
N GLN A 33 18.48 -22.11 -14.87
CA GLN A 33 17.51 -23.12 -14.42
C GLN A 33 16.78 -22.77 -13.12
N TYR A 34 16.96 -21.55 -12.58
CA TYR A 34 16.31 -21.13 -11.34
C TYR A 34 14.79 -20.95 -11.57
N PRO A 35 13.91 -21.51 -10.72
CA PRO A 35 12.46 -21.40 -10.88
C PRO A 35 12.00 -19.94 -10.98
N GLY A 36 11.27 -19.59 -12.05
CA GLY A 36 10.76 -18.23 -12.26
C GLY A 36 11.77 -17.22 -12.82
N CYS A 37 12.97 -17.63 -13.22
CA CYS A 37 13.93 -16.73 -13.86
C CYS A 37 13.49 -16.40 -15.31
N THR A 38 12.79 -15.29 -15.50
CA THR A 38 12.33 -14.80 -16.82
C THR A 38 13.39 -14.01 -17.59
N LYS A 39 14.52 -13.68 -16.94
CA LYS A 39 15.66 -13.03 -17.58
C LYS A 39 16.39 -14.09 -18.40
N GLY A 40 16.29 -14.04 -19.72
CA GLY A 40 16.98 -14.92 -20.69
C GLY A 40 18.51 -14.83 -20.68
N LYS A 41 19.14 -14.66 -19.51
CA LYS A 41 20.59 -14.59 -19.33
C LYS A 41 21.18 -16.00 -19.35
N LEU A 42 22.30 -16.13 -20.05
CA LEU A 42 23.11 -17.33 -20.09
C LEU A 42 23.58 -17.74 -18.69
N ALA A 43 23.39 -19.01 -18.35
CA ALA A 43 24.05 -19.64 -17.22
C ALA A 43 25.56 -19.65 -17.47
N ARG A 44 26.34 -19.11 -16.54
CA ARG A 44 27.82 -19.08 -16.66
C ARG A 44 28.50 -20.06 -15.73
N ASP A 45 27.81 -20.45 -14.67
CA ASP A 45 28.35 -21.37 -13.70
C ASP A 45 28.09 -22.78 -14.23
N GLY A 46 29.02 -23.72 -14.01
CA GLY A 46 28.86 -25.12 -14.44
C GLY A 46 27.60 -25.81 -13.91
N GLN A 47 26.85 -25.14 -13.02
CA GLN A 47 25.61 -25.57 -12.39
C GLN A 47 24.33 -24.97 -13.03
N GLY A 48 24.41 -24.26 -14.17
CA GLY A 48 23.20 -23.83 -14.89
C GLY A 48 22.49 -22.60 -14.32
N ARG A 49 23.19 -21.73 -13.55
CA ARG A 49 22.62 -20.51 -12.94
C ARG A 49 23.28 -19.22 -13.49
N CYS A 50 22.54 -18.10 -13.44
CA CYS A 50 23.03 -16.79 -13.86
C CYS A 50 23.68 -16.04 -12.68
N ARG A 51 24.42 -14.95 -12.99
CA ARG A 51 25.10 -14.11 -11.97
C ARG A 51 24.19 -13.57 -10.87
N ASP A 52 22.90 -13.41 -11.15
CA ASP A 52 21.93 -12.89 -10.17
C ASP A 52 21.46 -14.01 -9.21
N HIS A 53 21.72 -15.29 -9.54
CA HIS A 53 21.30 -16.48 -8.77
C HIS A 53 22.49 -17.38 -8.38
N SER A 54 23.71 -16.84 -8.40
CA SER A 54 24.91 -17.54 -7.94
C SER A 54 25.19 -17.21 -6.46
N ILE A 55 24.27 -17.58 -5.56
CA ILE A 55 24.53 -17.49 -4.12
C ILE A 55 24.97 -18.87 -3.63
N ILE A 56 26.13 -18.87 -2.99
CA ILE A 56 26.83 -20.01 -2.40
C ILE A 56 25.98 -20.55 -1.24
N HIS A 57 25.49 -21.78 -1.37
CA HIS A 57 24.91 -22.52 -0.25
C HIS A 57 26.04 -22.83 0.74
N HIS A 58 26.02 -22.21 1.91
CA HIS A 58 26.62 -22.81 3.10
C HIS A 58 25.45 -23.25 3.97
N ASP A 59 25.23 -24.56 4.03
CA ASP A 59 24.13 -25.19 4.75
C ASP A 59 24.22 -24.88 6.24
N ILE A 60 23.12 -24.39 6.82
CA ILE A 60 22.86 -24.37 8.26
C ILE A 60 21.61 -25.21 8.48
N ASN A 61 21.80 -26.46 8.89
CA ASN A 61 20.80 -27.28 9.55
C ASN A 61 21.48 -28.47 10.24
N GLU A 62 22.03 -28.22 11.43
CA GLU A 62 22.16 -29.22 12.49
C GLU A 62 22.74 -28.52 13.72
N VAL A 63 21.91 -28.16 14.71
CA VAL A 63 22.20 -28.35 16.15
C VAL A 63 20.87 -28.19 16.90
N LEU A 64 20.24 -29.31 17.23
CA LEU A 64 19.39 -29.41 18.41
C LEU A 64 19.84 -30.65 19.17
N LEU A 65 20.11 -30.44 20.46
CA LEU A 65 20.40 -31.40 21.52
C LEU A 65 21.85 -31.91 21.57
N GLN A 66 22.62 -31.42 22.56
CA GLN A 66 23.05 -32.24 23.71
C GLN A 66 24.17 -31.58 24.57
N HIS A 67 24.00 -31.68 25.90
CA HIS A 67 25.00 -31.67 27.00
C HIS A 67 25.72 -30.34 27.33
N SER A 68 25.39 -29.65 28.43
CA SER A 68 25.74 -29.88 29.86
C SER A 68 27.16 -29.46 30.23
N ASP A 69 27.23 -28.49 31.16
CA ASP A 69 28.23 -28.24 32.20
C ASP A 69 29.73 -28.07 31.85
N ASP A 70 30.25 -26.96 32.39
CA ASP A 70 31.46 -26.87 33.21
C ASP A 70 32.73 -26.16 32.66
N SER A 71 33.18 -25.23 33.51
CA SER A 71 34.54 -24.75 33.82
C SER A 71 35.62 -24.48 32.76
N SER A 72 35.93 -23.18 32.63
CA SER A 72 37.27 -22.56 32.80
C SER A 72 38.44 -22.86 31.83
N ILE A 73 39.39 -21.90 31.85
CA ILE A 73 40.78 -21.95 31.37
C ILE A 73 40.97 -21.57 29.88
N PHE A 74 41.36 -20.32 29.62
CA PHE A 74 42.65 -19.92 29.03
C PHE A 74 42.62 -18.46 28.58
N ALA A 75 43.37 -17.60 29.29
CA ALA A 75 43.86 -16.33 28.75
C ALA A 75 44.97 -16.62 27.73
N PRO A 76 45.25 -15.68 26.81
CA PRO A 76 46.63 -15.18 26.79
C PRO A 76 46.79 -13.67 26.50
N SER A 77 47.92 -13.21 27.04
CA SER A 77 48.50 -11.88 27.05
C SER A 77 48.80 -11.25 25.69
N GLU A 78 48.88 -9.93 25.78
CA GLU A 78 49.47 -8.94 24.87
C GLU A 78 50.73 -9.41 24.12
N MET A 79 50.78 -9.09 22.83
CA MET A 79 52.05 -8.92 22.12
C MET A 79 51.99 -7.69 21.21
N ARG A 80 52.79 -6.70 21.58
CA ARG A 80 52.97 -5.40 20.91
C ARG A 80 53.90 -5.55 19.70
N ARG A 81 53.53 -4.99 18.55
CA ARG A 81 54.48 -4.54 17.48
C ARG A 81 53.82 -3.58 16.48
N PRO A 82 54.59 -2.84 15.67
CA PRO A 82 54.83 -1.40 15.83
C PRO A 82 54.12 -0.54 14.76
N GLN A 83 53.88 0.74 15.09
CA GLN A 83 53.41 1.73 14.12
C GLN A 83 54.50 2.11 13.10
N PRO A 84 54.11 2.36 11.83
CA PRO A 84 54.77 3.33 10.98
C PRO A 84 53.89 4.57 10.75
N THR A 85 54.61 5.66 10.60
CA THR A 85 54.23 7.06 10.48
C THR A 85 53.35 7.40 9.26
N SER A 86 52.54 8.44 9.47
CA SER A 86 52.36 9.62 8.59
C SER A 86 50.98 9.85 7.97
N LYS A 87 50.60 11.13 8.11
CA LYS A 87 49.63 11.94 7.35
C LYS A 87 48.19 12.00 7.86
N GLU A 88 47.96 13.09 8.58
CA GLU A 88 46.66 13.73 8.78
C GLU A 88 45.93 13.98 7.45
N ALA A 89 44.66 13.60 7.42
CA ALA A 89 43.64 14.04 6.48
C ALA A 89 42.31 14.23 7.25
N PRO A 90 41.41 15.12 6.81
CA PRO A 90 40.52 15.86 7.70
C PRO A 90 39.37 15.03 8.28
N LEU A 91 39.03 15.35 9.53
CA LEU A 91 37.89 14.85 10.29
C LEU A 91 36.57 15.06 9.51
N HIS A 92 35.96 13.97 9.06
CA HIS A 92 34.51 13.93 8.91
C HIS A 92 33.88 13.84 10.31
N PRO A 93 32.77 14.55 10.59
CA PRO A 93 32.09 14.43 11.87
C PRO A 93 31.60 12.98 12.06
N PRO A 94 31.58 12.46 13.31
CA PRO A 94 31.21 11.09 13.56
C PRO A 94 29.74 10.90 13.18
N VAL A 95 29.50 10.04 12.19
CA VAL A 95 28.18 9.42 11.99
C VAL A 95 27.90 8.65 13.26
N MET A 96 27.02 9.19 14.10
CA MET A 96 26.51 8.48 15.25
C MET A 96 25.82 7.22 14.75
N SER A 97 26.43 6.07 15.01
CA SER A 97 25.78 4.78 14.98
C SER A 97 24.78 4.74 16.13
N SER A 98 23.59 5.31 15.93
CA SER A 98 22.44 4.97 16.74
C SER A 98 21.90 3.64 16.21
N SER A 99 22.11 2.60 17.01
CA SER A 99 21.26 1.41 17.00
C SER A 99 19.82 1.86 17.28
N SER A 100 19.11 2.27 16.23
CA SER A 100 17.68 2.55 16.29
C SER A 100 16.98 1.43 15.56
N THR A 101 16.28 0.59 16.31
CA THR A 101 15.18 -0.20 15.79
C THR A 101 14.20 0.81 15.19
N SER A 102 14.28 1.02 13.87
CA SER A 102 13.57 2.11 13.18
C SER A 102 12.09 1.76 13.04
N VAL A 103 11.33 1.95 14.11
CA VAL A 103 9.87 1.85 14.07
C VAL A 103 9.38 2.95 13.14
N ALA A 104 8.74 2.58 12.02
CA ALA A 104 8.29 3.57 11.03
C ALA A 104 7.28 4.56 11.65
N TYR A 105 6.39 4.13 12.55
CA TYR A 105 5.40 5.00 13.17
C TYR A 105 5.09 4.59 14.62
N ILE A 106 5.12 5.54 15.55
CA ILE A 106 4.81 5.31 16.97
C ILE A 106 3.32 5.58 17.20
N TYR A 107 2.57 4.55 17.59
CA TYR A 107 1.18 4.65 17.99
C TYR A 107 1.06 4.50 19.51
N ARG A 108 0.48 5.48 20.18
CA ARG A 108 0.44 5.55 21.65
C ARG A 108 -0.90 5.11 22.21
N ARG A 109 -0.87 4.57 23.42
CA ARG A 109 -2.02 4.13 24.21
C ARG A 109 -1.91 4.72 25.61
N LEU A 110 -2.94 5.45 26.02
CA LEU A 110 -3.08 6.00 27.38
C LEU A 110 -4.33 5.41 28.03
N LEU A 111 -4.19 4.82 29.21
CA LEU A 111 -5.33 4.49 30.07
C LEU A 111 -5.59 5.68 30.99
N VAL A 112 -6.77 6.27 30.89
CA VAL A 112 -7.11 7.45 31.68
C VAL A 112 -8.35 7.23 32.54
N GLN A 113 -8.32 7.79 33.74
CA GLN A 113 -9.45 7.86 34.65
C GLN A 113 -9.92 9.31 34.77
N VAL A 114 -11.22 9.54 34.60
CA VAL A 114 -11.85 10.86 34.69
C VAL A 114 -12.92 10.83 35.78
N GLN A 115 -12.98 11.84 36.63
CA GLN A 115 -14.08 11.98 37.59
C GLN A 115 -15.32 12.55 36.90
N LEU A 116 -16.46 11.90 37.11
CA LEU A 116 -17.74 12.35 36.58
C LEU A 116 -18.44 13.22 37.63
N ARG A 117 -18.51 14.52 37.35
CA ARG A 117 -19.21 15.55 38.13
C ARG A 117 -19.77 16.56 37.14
N ASP A 118 -20.92 17.18 37.42
CA ASP A 118 -21.45 18.24 36.56
C ASP A 118 -20.36 19.28 36.21
N PRO A 119 -20.15 19.62 34.93
CA PRO A 119 -20.96 19.28 33.74
C PRO A 119 -20.53 17.99 33.01
N TRP A 120 -19.58 17.23 33.52
CA TRP A 120 -18.93 16.10 32.86
C TRP A 120 -19.74 14.80 32.93
N THR A 121 -20.37 14.46 31.81
CA THR A 121 -20.99 13.15 31.56
C THR A 121 -20.06 12.25 30.74
N GLU A 122 -20.30 10.93 30.71
CA GLU A 122 -19.51 10.00 29.89
C GLU A 122 -19.40 10.48 28.43
N SER A 123 -20.53 10.89 27.84
CA SER A 123 -20.59 11.38 26.46
C SER A 123 -19.79 12.66 26.26
N ARG A 124 -19.81 13.60 27.21
CA ARG A 124 -19.04 14.85 27.14
C ARG A 124 -17.54 14.60 27.24
N VAL A 125 -17.13 13.73 28.16
CA VAL A 125 -15.72 13.34 28.33
C VAL A 125 -15.21 12.69 27.04
N VAL A 126 -15.95 11.72 26.48
CA VAL A 126 -15.55 11.06 25.23
C VAL A 126 -15.50 12.06 24.07
N ALA A 127 -16.46 12.98 23.96
CA ALA A 127 -16.46 13.99 22.90
C ALA A 127 -15.25 14.94 22.99
N VAL A 128 -14.91 15.41 24.19
CA VAL A 128 -13.74 16.26 24.43
C VAL A 128 -12.46 15.51 24.08
N LEU A 129 -12.26 14.30 24.62
CA LEU A 129 -11.06 13.52 24.34
C LEU A 129 -10.91 13.21 22.84
N ARG A 130 -12.01 12.96 22.11
CA ARG A 130 -11.98 12.76 20.65
C ARG A 130 -11.70 14.03 19.84
N SER A 131 -11.88 15.21 20.44
CA SER A 131 -11.57 16.49 19.78
C SER A 131 -10.10 16.91 19.89
N GLU A 132 -9.31 16.20 20.70
CA GLU A 132 -7.87 16.46 20.83
C GLU A 132 -7.11 16.07 19.55
N PRO A 133 -6.21 16.92 19.03
CA PRO A 133 -5.63 16.80 17.69
C PRO A 133 -4.81 15.53 17.45
N HIS A 134 -4.26 14.95 18.51
CA HIS A 134 -3.43 13.75 18.43
C HIS A 134 -4.18 12.48 18.85
N VAL A 135 -5.45 12.61 19.24
CA VAL A 135 -6.31 11.48 19.59
C VAL A 135 -7.00 10.95 18.35
N ARG A 136 -6.90 9.65 18.15
CA ARG A 136 -7.51 8.90 17.04
C ARG A 136 -8.76 8.17 17.48
N SER A 137 -8.74 7.59 18.68
CA SER A 137 -9.88 6.85 19.21
C SER A 137 -9.93 6.89 20.73
N VAL A 138 -11.15 6.79 21.27
CA VAL A 138 -11.45 6.81 22.70
C VAL A 138 -12.48 5.75 23.02
N HIS A 139 -12.17 4.89 23.99
CA HIS A 139 -12.93 3.68 24.30
C HIS A 139 -13.20 3.54 25.79
N ILE A 140 -14.47 3.43 26.18
CA ILE A 140 -14.84 3.24 27.58
C ILE A 140 -14.56 1.79 27.98
N LEU A 141 -13.75 1.60 29.02
CA LEU A 141 -13.46 0.26 29.52
C LEU A 141 -14.69 -0.36 30.19
N GLY A 142 -14.94 -1.62 29.88
CA GLY A 142 -16.07 -2.36 30.44
C GLY A 142 -17.42 -1.78 30.05
N TYR A 143 -17.51 -1.11 28.89
CA TYR A 143 -18.80 -0.64 28.38
C TYR A 143 -19.79 -1.81 28.29
N ARG A 144 -21.00 -1.57 28.81
CA ARG A 144 -22.12 -2.51 28.77
C ARG A 144 -23.34 -1.73 28.31
N CYS A 145 -23.94 -2.16 27.21
CA CYS A 145 -25.23 -1.64 26.80
C CYS A 145 -26.27 -2.09 27.83
N ALA A 146 -26.80 -1.16 28.62
CA ALA A 146 -27.78 -1.48 29.66
C ALA A 146 -29.07 -2.00 29.00
N VAL A 147 -29.44 -3.24 29.33
CA VAL A 147 -30.68 -3.88 28.84
C VAL A 147 -31.86 -3.60 29.78
N SER A 148 -31.60 -3.00 30.96
CA SER A 148 -32.58 -2.82 32.02
C SER A 148 -32.68 -1.36 32.47
N THR A 149 -33.91 -0.89 32.66
CA THR A 149 -34.30 0.37 33.32
C THR A 149 -34.01 0.37 34.83
N ALA A 150 -33.42 -0.70 35.37
CA ALA A 150 -32.99 -0.76 36.76
C ALA A 150 -31.84 0.22 37.02
N GLN A 151 -32.20 1.38 37.56
CA GLN A 151 -31.40 2.31 38.35
C GLN A 151 -29.89 2.24 38.08
N ARG A 152 -29.49 2.86 36.97
CA ARG A 152 -28.07 3.07 36.61
C ARG A 152 -27.41 3.77 37.79
N GLN A 153 -26.58 3.05 38.55
CA GLN A 153 -25.79 3.66 39.61
C GLN A 153 -24.98 4.80 38.98
N THR A 154 -25.05 5.98 39.57
CA THR A 154 -24.29 7.14 39.12
C THR A 154 -22.81 6.81 39.29
N LYS A 155 -22.11 6.60 38.17
CA LYS A 155 -20.67 6.39 38.20
C LYS A 155 -20.00 7.68 38.66
N SER A 156 -19.14 7.60 39.66
CA SER A 156 -18.31 8.72 40.12
C SER A 156 -17.06 8.91 39.27
N SER A 157 -16.68 7.89 38.48
CA SER A 157 -15.54 7.93 37.57
C SER A 157 -15.78 7.13 36.28
N LEU A 158 -15.01 7.48 35.26
CA LEU A 158 -14.95 6.83 33.96
C LEU A 158 -13.50 6.42 33.68
N CYS A 159 -13.27 5.16 33.34
CA CYS A 159 -12.00 4.72 32.78
C CYS A 159 -12.15 4.54 31.27
N CYS A 160 -11.24 5.14 30.50
CA CYS A 160 -11.22 4.99 29.06
C CYS A 160 -9.79 4.88 28.52
N VAL A 161 -9.66 4.15 27.42
CA VAL A 161 -8.42 4.04 26.66
C VAL A 161 -8.45 5.10 25.56
N VAL A 162 -7.39 5.89 25.49
CA VAL A 162 -7.15 6.91 24.48
C VAL A 162 -6.00 6.44 23.61
N ARG A 163 -6.20 6.34 22.29
CA ARG A 163 -5.15 5.95 21.34
C ARG A 163 -4.93 7.06 20.33
N GLY A 164 -3.70 7.20 19.86
CA GLY A 164 -3.32 8.35 19.05
C GLY A 164 -1.91 8.32 18.52
N GLY A 165 -1.57 9.40 17.81
CA GLY A 165 -0.28 9.53 17.15
C GLY A 165 0.91 9.73 18.10
N PRO A 166 2.12 9.92 17.54
CA PRO A 166 3.35 10.02 18.32
C PRO A 166 3.36 11.19 19.31
N GLU A 167 2.62 12.26 18.99
CA GLU A 167 2.49 13.48 19.79
C GLU A 167 1.46 13.36 20.94
N LEU A 168 0.73 12.25 21.04
CA LEU A 168 -0.19 11.99 22.15
C LEU A 168 0.61 11.75 23.44
N SER A 169 0.82 12.81 24.22
CA SER A 169 1.53 12.73 25.50
C SER A 169 0.59 12.95 26.68
N GLU A 170 0.98 12.40 27.84
CA GLU A 170 0.33 12.69 29.13
C GLU A 170 0.26 14.20 29.39
N ALA A 171 1.38 14.91 29.22
CA ALA A 171 1.45 16.36 29.42
C ALA A 171 0.50 17.16 28.50
N ALA A 172 0.35 16.75 27.22
CA ALA A 172 -0.55 17.43 26.29
C ALA A 172 -2.02 17.25 26.72
N LEU A 173 -2.40 16.02 27.08
CA LEU A 173 -3.74 15.74 27.59
C LEU A 173 -3.97 16.43 28.94
N GLU A 174 -2.95 16.50 29.80
CA GLU A 174 -2.99 17.21 31.08
C GLU A 174 -3.29 18.69 30.93
N ALA A 175 -2.60 19.35 30.02
CA ALA A 175 -2.81 20.76 29.74
C ALA A 175 -4.24 21.02 29.23
N ALA A 176 -4.72 20.22 28.28
CA ALA A 176 -6.05 20.38 27.67
C ALA A 176 -7.17 20.13 28.69
N MET A 177 -7.10 19.05 29.46
CA MET A 177 -8.14 18.70 30.43
C MET A 177 -8.16 19.67 31.62
N THR A 178 -6.99 20.16 32.06
CA THR A 178 -6.89 21.17 33.11
C THR A 178 -7.52 22.50 32.70
N ALA A 179 -7.33 22.92 31.44
CA ALA A 179 -7.98 24.12 30.90
C ALA A 179 -9.51 24.04 30.94
N LEU A 180 -10.07 22.83 30.87
CA LEU A 180 -11.51 22.58 30.94
C LEU A 180 -12.00 22.36 32.38
N SER A 181 -11.14 22.41 33.40
CA SER A 181 -11.49 22.02 34.77
C SER A 181 -12.01 20.58 34.86
N MET A 182 -11.49 19.68 34.02
CA MET A 182 -11.78 18.25 34.07
C MET A 182 -10.76 17.56 35.00
N HIS A 183 -11.26 16.91 36.06
CA HIS A 183 -10.40 16.12 36.94
C HIS A 183 -10.08 14.76 36.30
N PHE A 184 -8.82 14.57 35.96
CA PHE A 184 -8.38 13.35 35.29
C PHE A 184 -7.01 12.88 35.80
N THR A 185 -6.68 11.62 35.51
CA THR A 185 -5.41 10.98 35.86
C THR A 185 -5.05 9.96 34.79
N VAL A 186 -3.80 9.96 34.33
CA VAL A 186 -3.26 8.89 33.48
C VAL A 186 -2.82 7.74 34.38
N LEU A 187 -3.40 6.56 34.17
CA LEU A 187 -3.09 5.35 34.93
C LEU A 187 -1.99 4.52 34.26
N GLU A 188 -1.92 4.55 32.94
CA GLU A 188 -0.95 3.79 32.14
C GLU A 188 -0.62 4.58 30.87
N ALA A 189 0.64 4.58 30.46
CA ALA A 189 1.09 5.09 29.18
C ALA A 189 2.00 4.05 28.51
N SER A 190 1.59 3.55 27.35
CA SER A 190 2.30 2.52 26.61
C SER A 190 2.35 2.84 25.11
N VAL A 191 3.32 2.25 24.42
CA VAL A 191 3.34 2.19 22.96
C VAL A 191 2.55 0.95 22.56
N VAL A 192 1.76 1.06 21.49
CA VAL A 192 1.06 -0.09 20.91
C VAL A 192 2.10 -0.93 20.19
N ASP A 193 2.59 -1.96 20.87
CA ASP A 193 3.65 -2.85 20.35
C ASP A 193 3.11 -3.94 19.41
N ASP A 194 1.78 -4.14 19.35
CA ASP A 194 1.10 -5.07 18.43
C ASP A 194 1.06 -4.53 16.98
N LEU A 195 2.26 -4.30 16.43
CA LEU A 195 2.52 -3.75 15.10
C LEU A 195 2.18 -4.72 13.96
N ASP A 196 1.79 -5.96 14.26
CA ASP A 196 1.15 -6.87 13.29
C ASP A 196 -0.19 -6.33 12.77
N THR A 197 -0.76 -5.32 13.44
CA THR A 197 -2.01 -4.66 13.03
C THR A 197 -1.79 -3.40 12.18
N VAL A 198 -0.69 -2.65 12.36
CA VAL A 198 -0.34 -1.46 11.56
C VAL A 198 0.40 -1.89 10.29
N VAL A 199 -0.31 -2.52 9.36
CA VAL A 199 0.34 -3.14 8.19
C VAL A 199 0.69 -2.12 7.13
N HIS A 200 0.08 -0.92 7.13
CA HIS A 200 0.33 0.10 6.12
C HIS A 200 0.41 1.51 6.71
N VAL A 201 1.35 2.28 6.20
CA VAL A 201 1.53 3.70 6.45
C VAL A 201 1.42 4.45 5.13
N GLU A 202 0.91 5.67 5.21
CA GLU A 202 0.93 6.66 4.16
C GLU A 202 1.99 7.71 4.51
N ALA A 203 3.04 7.78 3.70
CA ALA A 203 4.11 8.75 3.82
C ALA A 203 3.95 9.83 2.75
N THR A 204 3.87 11.08 3.17
CA THR A 204 3.84 12.24 2.27
C THR A 204 5.22 12.87 2.23
N LEU A 205 5.85 12.85 1.06
CA LEU A 205 7.17 13.42 0.83
C LEU A 205 7.03 14.71 0.01
N GLU A 206 7.68 15.78 0.44
CA GLU A 206 7.92 16.96 -0.40
C GLU A 206 9.13 16.69 -1.28
N VAL A 207 9.00 16.85 -2.61
CA VAL A 207 10.09 16.61 -3.56
C VAL A 207 10.43 17.89 -4.31
N HIS A 208 11.60 18.43 -4.01
CA HIS A 208 12.08 19.67 -4.60
C HIS A 208 12.75 19.43 -5.96
N GLY A 209 12.66 20.43 -6.85
CA GLY A 209 13.31 20.43 -8.16
C GLY A 209 12.52 19.75 -9.29
N MET A 210 11.30 19.28 -9.04
CA MET A 210 10.43 18.75 -10.09
C MET A 210 9.91 19.89 -10.98
N MET A 211 10.37 19.97 -12.23
CA MET A 211 9.98 21.03 -13.16
C MET A 211 8.72 20.72 -13.98
N CYS A 212 8.40 19.44 -14.16
CA CYS A 212 7.22 19.03 -14.93
C CYS A 212 6.65 17.69 -14.48
N ILE A 213 5.34 17.53 -14.60
CA ILE A 213 4.63 16.30 -14.24
C ILE A 213 4.97 15.13 -15.17
N ALA A 214 5.09 15.41 -16.47
CA ALA A 214 5.25 14.37 -17.49
C ALA A 214 6.60 13.63 -17.42
N ASN A 215 7.69 14.32 -17.07
CA ASN A 215 9.02 13.72 -17.02
C ASN A 215 9.56 13.64 -15.59
N CYS A 216 9.76 14.77 -14.91
CA CYS A 216 10.32 14.78 -13.55
C CYS A 216 9.40 14.01 -12.59
N GLY A 217 8.10 14.32 -12.60
CA GLY A 217 7.10 13.66 -11.78
C GLY A 217 7.06 12.14 -11.99
N ASN A 218 6.90 11.69 -13.23
CA ASN A 218 6.91 10.26 -13.57
C ASN A 218 8.23 9.56 -13.20
N THR A 219 9.36 10.25 -13.28
CA THR A 219 10.67 9.69 -12.86
C THR A 219 10.69 9.42 -11.36
N VAL A 220 10.20 10.37 -10.55
CA VAL A 220 10.10 10.21 -9.09
C VAL A 220 9.12 9.09 -8.73
N VAL A 221 7.94 9.08 -9.35
CA VAL A 221 6.91 8.04 -9.12
C VAL A 221 7.48 6.65 -9.43
N ARG A 222 8.12 6.48 -10.60
CA ARG A 222 8.75 5.19 -10.98
C ARG A 222 9.88 4.80 -10.03
N ALA A 223 10.67 5.75 -9.53
CA ALA A 223 11.77 5.45 -8.62
C ALA A 223 11.27 4.91 -7.27
N ILE A 224 10.17 5.48 -6.75
CA ILE A 224 9.54 5.05 -5.50
C ILE A 224 8.74 3.75 -5.70
N GLN A 225 8.01 3.60 -6.80
CA GLN A 225 7.30 2.34 -7.12
C GLN A 225 8.25 1.13 -7.22
N ASN A 226 9.51 1.36 -7.57
CA ASN A 226 10.53 0.32 -7.63
C ASN A 226 11.14 -0.03 -6.25
N VAL A 227 10.73 0.65 -5.17
CA VAL A 227 11.14 0.27 -3.81
C VAL A 227 10.36 -0.99 -3.40
N PRO A 228 11.03 -2.05 -2.91
CA PRO A 228 10.35 -3.26 -2.48
C PRO A 228 9.25 -2.96 -1.46
N SER A 229 8.12 -3.64 -1.61
CA SER A 229 6.95 -3.55 -0.73
C SER A 229 6.16 -2.24 -0.80
N VAL A 230 6.54 -1.24 -1.61
CA VAL A 230 5.66 -0.10 -1.88
C VAL A 230 4.41 -0.58 -2.62
N LEU A 231 3.23 -0.15 -2.15
CA LEU A 231 1.93 -0.61 -2.66
C LEU A 231 1.32 0.38 -3.64
N GLN A 232 1.39 1.67 -3.30
CA GLN A 232 0.81 2.72 -4.12
C GLN A 232 1.66 3.99 -4.02
N VAL A 233 1.75 4.71 -5.13
CA VAL A 233 2.42 6.02 -5.20
C VAL A 233 1.51 6.97 -5.96
N ARG A 234 1.24 8.13 -5.38
CA ARG A 234 0.46 9.21 -5.98
C ARG A 234 1.30 10.48 -5.98
N LEU A 235 1.26 11.21 -7.08
CA LEU A 235 1.95 12.48 -7.23
C LEU A 235 0.92 13.61 -7.19
N GLU A 236 1.11 14.55 -6.28
CA GLU A 236 0.37 15.80 -6.20
C GLU A 236 1.33 16.93 -6.63
N PHE A 237 1.38 17.17 -7.94
CA PHE A 237 2.42 18.01 -8.55
C PHE A 237 2.32 19.47 -8.12
N ASP A 238 1.11 20.00 -7.97
CA ASP A 238 0.88 21.40 -7.60
C ASP A 238 1.44 21.74 -6.20
N GLN A 239 1.54 20.74 -5.32
CA GLN A 239 2.10 20.86 -3.98
C GLN A 239 3.53 20.35 -3.89
N ALA A 240 4.10 19.87 -5.00
CA ALA A 240 5.37 19.15 -5.04
C ALA A 240 5.41 17.94 -4.09
N GLN A 241 4.27 17.26 -3.88
CA GLN A 241 4.15 16.16 -2.93
C GLN A 241 4.06 14.80 -3.61
N VAL A 242 4.63 13.79 -2.98
CA VAL A 242 4.48 12.39 -3.35
C VAL A 242 3.96 11.62 -2.15
N ILE A 243 2.78 11.04 -2.31
CA ILE A 243 2.09 10.25 -1.30
C ILE A 243 2.36 8.78 -1.59
N VAL A 244 2.93 8.08 -0.61
CA VAL A 244 3.40 6.71 -0.73
C VAL A 244 2.69 5.84 0.30
N MET A 245 1.98 4.83 -0.17
CA MET A 245 1.44 3.78 0.70
C MET A 245 2.38 2.59 0.69
N CYS A 246 2.86 2.20 1.87
CA CYS A 246 3.76 1.06 2.02
C CYS A 246 3.59 0.43 3.40
N PRO A 247 4.08 -0.80 3.61
CA PRO A 247 4.16 -1.36 4.95
C PRO A 247 5.06 -0.56 5.87
N ASN A 248 4.80 -0.67 7.18
CA ASN A 248 5.61 -0.05 8.23
C ASN A 248 7.06 -0.61 8.30
N THR A 249 7.37 -1.66 7.52
CA THR A 249 8.73 -2.18 7.34
C THR A 249 9.56 -1.33 6.39
N VAL A 250 8.91 -0.52 5.53
CA VAL A 250 9.60 0.42 4.63
C VAL A 250 9.84 1.71 5.40
N THR A 251 11.11 2.02 5.65
CA THR A 251 11.47 3.24 6.40
C THR A 251 11.39 4.48 5.52
N THR A 252 11.04 5.61 6.13
CA THR A 252 11.08 6.93 5.48
C THR A 252 12.46 7.21 4.87
N HIS A 253 13.54 6.83 5.57
CA HIS A 253 14.90 7.01 5.07
C HIS A 253 15.12 6.27 3.75
N THR A 254 14.58 5.05 3.60
CA THR A 254 14.64 4.30 2.34
C THR A 254 13.94 5.04 1.21
N LEU A 255 12.76 5.63 1.46
CA LEU A 255 12.03 6.38 0.44
C LEU A 255 12.80 7.64 0.02
N ILE A 256 13.29 8.43 0.98
CA ILE A 256 14.06 9.66 0.72
C ILE A 256 15.35 9.35 -0.04
N ALA A 257 16.11 8.34 0.39
CA ALA A 257 17.35 7.94 -0.27
C ALA A 257 17.13 7.53 -1.74
N ARG A 258 15.95 6.98 -2.07
CA ARG A 258 15.59 6.58 -3.44
C ARG A 258 15.26 7.77 -4.33
N VAL A 259 14.65 8.82 -3.77
CA VAL A 259 14.43 10.09 -4.50
C VAL A 259 15.74 10.84 -4.69
N GLN A 260 16.62 10.84 -3.67
CA GLN A 260 17.96 11.44 -3.78
C GLN A 260 18.83 10.74 -4.83
N ALA A 261 18.74 9.42 -4.96
CA ALA A 261 19.50 8.65 -5.94
C ALA A 261 19.18 8.99 -7.41
N ILE A 262 18.01 9.56 -7.69
CA ILE A 262 17.63 10.02 -9.04
C ILE A 262 17.87 11.54 -9.24
N GLY A 263 18.45 12.21 -8.24
CA GLY A 263 18.86 13.61 -8.33
C GLY A 263 17.84 14.63 -7.84
N PHE A 264 16.82 14.22 -7.07
CA PHE A 264 15.87 15.16 -6.44
C PHE A 264 16.04 15.16 -4.92
N GLU A 265 15.80 16.30 -4.29
CA GLU A 265 15.77 16.39 -2.84
C GLU A 265 14.37 16.05 -2.31
N ALA A 266 14.29 15.28 -1.23
CA ALA A 266 13.02 14.89 -0.64
C ALA A 266 13.02 15.03 0.87
N ASN A 267 11.93 15.58 1.43
CA ASN A 267 11.70 15.72 2.85
C ASN A 267 10.41 15.01 3.25
N LEU A 268 10.36 14.41 4.43
CA LEU A 268 9.11 13.88 4.98
C LEU A 268 8.26 15.04 5.50
N ILE A 269 7.04 15.19 4.99
CA ILE A 269 6.03 16.09 5.53
C ILE A 269 5.25 15.40 6.64
N SER A 270 4.72 14.21 6.35
CA SER A 270 3.85 13.51 7.28
C SER A 270 3.87 12.01 7.08
N LEU A 271 3.61 11.28 8.16
CA LEU A 271 3.52 9.83 8.15
C LEU A 271 2.32 9.40 8.99
N HIS A 272 1.36 8.74 8.36
CA HIS A 272 0.11 8.35 9.02
C HIS A 272 -0.17 6.86 8.82
N PRO A 273 -0.54 6.11 9.87
CA PRO A 273 -0.94 4.73 9.70
C PRO A 273 -2.34 4.70 9.08
N VAL A 274 -2.51 3.82 8.11
CA VAL A 274 -3.77 3.67 7.39
C VAL A 274 -4.68 2.73 8.19
N PRO A 275 -5.86 3.19 8.67
CA PRO A 275 -6.80 2.35 9.39
C PRO A 275 -7.30 1.21 8.50
N ARG A 276 -7.44 0.01 9.07
CA ARG A 276 -8.00 -1.11 8.30
C ARG A 276 -9.51 -0.95 8.25
N HIS A 277 -10.08 -1.12 7.06
CA HIS A 277 -11.50 -1.27 6.87
C HIS A 277 -11.84 -2.75 6.73
N ARG A 278 -12.68 -3.29 7.63
CA ARG A 278 -13.22 -4.65 7.52
C ARG A 278 -14.72 -4.62 7.50
N ARG A 279 -15.29 -5.44 6.62
CA ARG A 279 -16.73 -5.67 6.52
C ARG A 279 -17.09 -6.99 7.19
N PHE A 280 -18.13 -6.99 7.99
CA PHE A 280 -18.69 -8.18 8.63
C PHE A 280 -20.13 -8.37 8.16
N THR A 281 -20.53 -9.60 7.88
CA THR A 281 -21.96 -9.94 7.74
C THR A 281 -22.55 -10.23 9.11
N ILE A 282 -23.80 -9.84 9.29
CA ILE A 282 -24.55 -10.01 10.52
C ILE A 282 -25.41 -11.27 10.40
N GLN A 283 -25.07 -12.29 11.18
CA GLN A 283 -25.85 -13.50 11.34
C GLN A 283 -26.53 -13.50 12.70
N ARG A 284 -27.79 -13.96 12.74
CA ARG A 284 -28.54 -14.08 13.99
C ARG A 284 -28.64 -15.52 14.45
N THR A 285 -28.57 -15.68 15.77
CA THR A 285 -28.68 -16.99 16.42
C THR A 285 -30.11 -17.36 16.82
N ARG A 286 -31.08 -16.41 16.78
CA ARG A 286 -32.50 -16.61 17.10
C ARG A 286 -33.37 -15.65 16.26
N ASP A 287 -34.56 -16.07 15.84
CA ASP A 287 -35.48 -15.48 14.82
C ASP A 287 -35.97 -14.02 15.01
N HIS A 288 -35.14 -13.11 15.50
CA HIS A 288 -35.46 -11.68 15.57
C HIS A 288 -35.02 -10.96 14.27
N HIS A 289 -35.79 -9.98 13.80
CA HIS A 289 -35.38 -9.04 12.73
C HIS A 289 -34.50 -7.91 13.27
N ILE A 290 -33.42 -7.53 12.57
CA ILE A 290 -32.52 -6.47 13.06
C ILE A 290 -33.32 -5.18 13.12
N THR A 291 -33.65 -4.75 14.33
CA THR A 291 -34.33 -3.48 14.56
C THR A 291 -33.31 -2.35 14.52
N THR A 292 -33.79 -1.14 14.23
CA THR A 292 -32.97 0.08 14.33
C THR A 292 -32.32 0.23 15.71
N ASP A 293 -33.02 -0.15 16.79
CA ASP A 293 -32.47 -0.17 18.15
C ASP A 293 -31.30 -1.17 18.30
N SER A 294 -31.47 -2.39 17.78
CA SER A 294 -30.40 -3.40 17.82
C SER A 294 -29.16 -2.92 17.06
N ALA A 295 -29.34 -2.23 15.93
CA ALA A 295 -28.27 -1.67 15.13
C ALA A 295 -27.53 -0.54 15.84
N LEU A 296 -28.26 0.43 16.42
CA LEU A 296 -27.67 1.54 17.17
C LEU A 296 -26.89 1.04 18.39
N ARG A 297 -27.44 0.04 19.10
CA ARG A 297 -26.75 -0.58 20.24
C ARG A 297 -25.48 -1.29 19.80
N LEU A 298 -25.52 -2.00 18.66
CA LEU A 298 -24.34 -2.68 18.10
C LEU A 298 -23.26 -1.66 17.74
N GLU A 299 -23.63 -0.59 17.02
CA GLU A 299 -22.74 0.51 16.68
C GLU A 299 -22.07 1.10 17.93
N THR A 300 -22.86 1.40 18.95
CA THR A 300 -22.36 1.98 20.21
C THR A 300 -21.41 1.02 20.92
N CYS A 301 -21.76 -0.26 21.05
CA CYS A 301 -20.91 -1.27 21.69
C CYS A 301 -19.57 -1.44 20.95
N LEU A 302 -19.61 -1.56 19.63
CA LEU A 302 -18.41 -1.75 18.82
C LEU A 302 -17.51 -0.50 18.83
N SER A 303 -18.08 0.71 18.97
CA SER A 303 -17.29 1.95 19.11
C SER A 303 -16.41 1.99 20.37
N HIS A 304 -16.69 1.13 21.35
CA HIS A 304 -15.91 1.00 22.59
C HIS A 304 -14.94 -0.20 22.58
N VAL A 305 -14.83 -0.92 21.46
CA VAL A 305 -13.75 -1.89 21.24
C VAL A 305 -12.45 -1.14 21.00
N GLU A 306 -11.37 -1.54 21.67
CA GLU A 306 -10.10 -0.81 21.61
C GLU A 306 -9.54 -0.77 20.18
N GLY A 307 -9.25 0.44 19.69
CA GLY A 307 -8.73 0.70 18.35
C GLY A 307 -9.76 0.93 17.26
N VAL A 308 -11.06 0.77 17.54
CA VAL A 308 -12.13 1.09 16.58
C VAL A 308 -12.29 2.61 16.42
N GLU A 309 -12.09 3.13 15.22
CA GLU A 309 -12.22 4.56 14.91
C GLU A 309 -13.63 4.89 14.40
N GLN A 310 -14.20 4.01 13.59
CA GLN A 310 -15.55 4.17 13.05
C GLN A 310 -16.27 2.84 12.97
N VAL A 311 -17.58 2.88 13.18
CA VAL A 311 -18.50 1.76 12.97
C VAL A 311 -19.66 2.26 12.12
N VAL A 312 -20.00 1.54 11.08
CA VAL A 312 -21.17 1.81 10.25
C VAL A 312 -21.98 0.52 10.17
N VAL A 313 -23.18 0.53 10.74
CA VAL A 313 -24.11 -0.59 10.65
C VAL A 313 -25.09 -0.31 9.52
N ALA A 314 -25.25 -1.24 8.59
CA ALA A 314 -26.24 -1.19 7.51
C ALA A 314 -27.29 -2.29 7.74
N PRO A 315 -28.38 -2.01 8.50
CA PRO A 315 -29.36 -3.03 8.88
C PRO A 315 -30.05 -3.69 7.68
N HIS A 316 -30.27 -2.92 6.62
CA HIS A 316 -30.90 -3.41 5.38
C HIS A 316 -30.02 -4.37 4.59
N LEU A 317 -28.71 -4.23 4.72
CA LEU A 317 -27.72 -5.08 4.05
C LEU A 317 -27.21 -6.21 4.96
N LEU A 318 -27.61 -6.21 6.23
CA LEU A 318 -27.09 -7.10 7.26
C LEU A 318 -25.56 -7.07 7.32
N THR A 319 -24.97 -5.88 7.20
CA THR A 319 -23.52 -5.69 7.27
C THR A 319 -23.13 -4.67 8.33
N VAL A 320 -21.91 -4.84 8.86
CA VAL A 320 -21.22 -3.83 9.66
C VAL A 320 -19.85 -3.60 9.05
N ASP A 321 -19.55 -2.33 8.76
CA ASP A 321 -18.22 -1.89 8.39
C ASP A 321 -17.54 -1.28 9.62
N VAL A 322 -16.35 -1.77 9.95
CA VAL A 322 -15.56 -1.30 11.11
C VAL A 322 -14.19 -0.85 10.64
N THR A 323 -13.83 0.39 10.93
CA THR A 323 -12.53 0.97 10.60
C THR A 323 -11.70 1.24 11.84
N GLY A 324 -10.39 1.03 11.76
CA GLY A 324 -9.46 1.32 12.87
C GLY A 324 -8.28 0.35 12.97
N PHE A 325 -7.66 0.33 14.16
CA PHE A 325 -6.51 -0.49 14.56
C PHE A 325 -6.90 -1.44 15.69
N TYR A 326 -7.87 -2.30 15.40
CA TYR A 326 -8.50 -3.19 16.36
C TYR A 326 -8.21 -4.65 16.04
N ASN A 327 -8.41 -5.50 17.04
CA ASN A 327 -8.43 -6.95 16.88
C ASN A 327 -9.84 -7.38 16.43
N ALA A 328 -9.95 -8.00 15.24
CA ALA A 328 -11.23 -8.45 14.71
C ALA A 328 -11.94 -9.46 15.62
N SER A 329 -11.18 -10.28 16.35
CA SER A 329 -11.73 -11.25 17.31
C SER A 329 -12.47 -10.57 18.46
N GLU A 330 -12.03 -9.38 18.89
CA GLU A 330 -12.72 -8.61 19.93
C GLU A 330 -14.04 -8.04 19.43
N VAL A 331 -14.08 -7.54 18.19
CA VAL A 331 -15.31 -7.06 17.54
C VAL A 331 -16.35 -8.18 17.48
N VAL A 332 -15.94 -9.38 17.06
CA VAL A 332 -16.81 -10.56 17.00
C VAL A 332 -17.29 -10.95 18.40
N LEU A 333 -16.40 -10.95 19.41
CA LEU A 333 -16.75 -11.28 20.79
C LEU A 333 -17.74 -10.29 21.41
N VAL A 334 -17.53 -8.98 21.22
CA VAL A 334 -18.43 -7.95 21.73
C VAL A 334 -19.81 -8.05 21.06
N ALA A 335 -19.88 -8.28 19.75
CA ALA A 335 -21.15 -8.51 19.07
C ALA A 335 -21.87 -9.76 19.61
N ALA A 336 -21.15 -10.84 19.92
CA ALA A 336 -21.72 -12.05 20.49
C ALA A 336 -22.40 -11.82 21.85
N THR A 337 -21.91 -10.86 22.66
CA THR A 337 -22.59 -10.46 23.92
C THR A 337 -23.99 -9.88 23.70
N MET A 338 -24.28 -9.45 22.47
CA MET A 338 -25.56 -8.92 22.04
C MET A 338 -26.41 -9.95 21.28
N VAL A 339 -26.00 -11.22 21.27
CA VAL A 339 -26.67 -12.30 20.53
C VAL A 339 -26.59 -12.07 19.01
N ILE A 340 -25.53 -11.38 18.57
CA ILE A 340 -25.24 -11.08 17.17
C ILE A 340 -23.94 -11.78 16.77
N GLN A 341 -23.98 -12.62 15.74
CA GLN A 341 -22.78 -13.24 15.17
C GLN A 341 -22.28 -12.38 14.01
N LEU A 342 -20.98 -12.10 14.01
CA LEU A 342 -20.30 -11.40 12.93
C LEU A 342 -19.36 -12.37 12.23
N THR A 343 -19.42 -12.39 10.91
CA THR A 343 -18.47 -13.14 10.07
C THR A 343 -17.78 -12.16 9.12
N GLU A 344 -16.45 -12.14 9.14
CA GLU A 344 -15.67 -11.25 8.29
C GLU A 344 -15.84 -11.63 6.82
N VAL A 345 -16.16 -10.65 5.98
CA VAL A 345 -16.20 -10.79 4.53
C VAL A 345 -14.76 -10.69 4.04
N SER A 346 -14.19 -11.80 3.61
CA SER A 346 -12.89 -11.81 2.96
C SER A 346 -13.04 -11.12 1.61
N LEU A 347 -12.35 -9.99 1.40
CA LEU A 347 -12.33 -9.25 0.12
C LEU A 347 -11.72 -10.03 -1.06
N PHE A 348 -11.37 -11.31 -0.87
CA PHE A 348 -10.93 -12.22 -1.94
C PHE A 348 -12.08 -12.85 -2.74
N ASP A 349 -13.33 -12.62 -2.35
CA ASP A 349 -14.50 -12.88 -3.18
C ASP A 349 -15.00 -11.56 -3.82
N GLY A 350 -14.24 -11.06 -4.79
CA GLY A 350 -14.84 -10.40 -5.96
C GLY A 350 -15.17 -8.90 -5.96
N GLU A 351 -14.89 -8.09 -4.94
CA GLU A 351 -15.03 -6.62 -5.05
C GLU A 351 -13.93 -5.87 -4.27
N GLY A 352 -12.98 -5.31 -5.01
CA GLY A 352 -11.94 -4.42 -4.49
C GLY A 352 -12.50 -3.05 -4.12
N LEU A 353 -11.84 -2.41 -3.15
CA LEU A 353 -12.06 -1.02 -2.72
C LEU A 353 -12.13 -0.07 -3.92
N GLY A 354 -13.34 0.29 -4.31
CA GLY A 354 -13.62 1.29 -5.32
C GLY A 354 -13.40 2.70 -4.77
N LEU A 355 -12.23 3.26 -5.06
CA LEU A 355 -12.10 4.70 -5.32
C LEU A 355 -12.11 4.87 -6.83
N ASP A 356 -13.28 4.74 -7.45
CA ASP A 356 -13.63 5.34 -8.73
C ASP A 356 -15.14 5.17 -8.94
N GLU A 357 -15.90 6.23 -8.68
CA GLU A 357 -17.28 6.33 -9.14
C GLU A 357 -17.28 6.46 -10.68
N ARG A 358 -17.69 5.41 -11.38
CA ARG A 358 -18.40 5.53 -12.66
C ARG A 358 -19.56 4.52 -12.71
N PRO A 359 -20.69 4.89 -13.33
CA PRO A 359 -21.96 4.22 -13.10
C PRO A 359 -22.03 2.86 -13.80
N ALA A 360 -22.54 1.91 -13.01
CA ALA A 360 -23.21 0.65 -13.35
C ALA A 360 -23.21 0.21 -14.83
N SER A 361 -22.56 -0.93 -15.08
CA SER A 361 -22.93 -1.83 -16.18
C SER A 361 -23.17 -3.25 -15.67
N ALA A 362 -24.32 -3.77 -16.08
CA ALA A 362 -24.94 -5.07 -15.85
C ALA A 362 -24.03 -6.30 -16.08
N PRO A 363 -24.45 -7.52 -15.66
CA PRO A 363 -23.56 -8.66 -15.48
C PRO A 363 -23.27 -9.34 -16.81
N THR A 364 -21.99 -9.65 -17.07
CA THR A 364 -21.64 -10.61 -18.12
C THR A 364 -20.50 -11.52 -17.67
N SER A 365 -20.87 -12.67 -17.11
CA SER A 365 -20.17 -13.90 -17.42
C SER A 365 -20.89 -14.56 -18.60
N LYS A 366 -20.26 -14.57 -19.78
CA LYS A 366 -20.48 -15.62 -20.80
C LYS A 366 -19.42 -15.53 -21.89
N ALA A 367 -18.65 -16.61 -21.95
CA ALA A 367 -17.96 -17.20 -23.10
C ALA A 367 -17.76 -16.30 -24.33
N THR A 368 -16.49 -16.00 -24.60
CA THR A 368 -15.96 -15.69 -25.93
C THR A 368 -16.38 -16.76 -26.93
N SER A 369 -17.44 -16.48 -27.70
CA SER A 369 -17.65 -17.15 -28.99
C SER A 369 -17.12 -16.22 -30.10
N PRO A 370 -16.42 -16.75 -31.12
CA PRO A 370 -15.93 -15.96 -32.22
C PRO A 370 -17.10 -15.53 -33.10
N HIS A 371 -17.49 -14.25 -33.04
CA HIS A 371 -18.42 -13.66 -34.00
C HIS A 371 -17.63 -13.09 -35.19
N VAL A 372 -18.21 -13.15 -36.39
CA VAL A 372 -17.65 -12.51 -37.58
C VAL A 372 -18.01 -11.03 -37.52
N CYS A 373 -16.99 -10.17 -37.35
CA CYS A 373 -17.17 -8.73 -37.15
C CYS A 373 -17.33 -8.00 -38.50
N SER A 374 -18.54 -7.47 -38.77
CA SER A 374 -18.83 -6.58 -39.90
C SER A 374 -18.94 -5.11 -39.47
N LEU A 375 -19.01 -4.16 -40.42
CA LEU A 375 -19.10 -2.71 -40.17
C LEU A 375 -20.31 -2.30 -39.32
N ALA A 376 -21.35 -3.13 -39.23
CA ALA A 376 -22.55 -2.90 -38.43
C ALA A 376 -22.52 -3.62 -37.06
N CYS A 377 -21.36 -4.13 -36.63
CA CYS A 377 -21.26 -4.88 -35.37
C CYS A 377 -21.48 -3.95 -34.16
N ASN A 378 -22.50 -4.26 -33.36
CA ASN A 378 -22.87 -3.56 -32.13
C ASN A 378 -22.64 -4.43 -30.87
N ALA A 379 -21.85 -5.51 -30.98
CA ALA A 379 -21.59 -6.41 -29.87
C ALA A 379 -20.77 -5.71 -28.76
N MET A 380 -21.35 -5.66 -27.56
CA MET A 380 -20.68 -5.16 -26.35
C MET A 380 -19.40 -5.96 -26.10
N GLY A 381 -18.25 -5.26 -26.03
CA GLY A 381 -16.92 -5.88 -25.92
C GLY A 381 -16.17 -6.08 -27.24
N CYS A 382 -16.78 -5.77 -28.39
CA CYS A 382 -16.08 -5.81 -29.68
C CYS A 382 -15.12 -4.63 -29.81
N VAL A 383 -13.83 -4.91 -30.01
CA VAL A 383 -12.77 -3.89 -30.09
C VAL A 383 -13.04 -2.85 -31.18
N LYS A 384 -13.58 -3.26 -32.35
CA LYS A 384 -13.94 -2.33 -33.44
C LYS A 384 -15.13 -1.42 -33.11
N TYR A 385 -16.12 -1.92 -32.38
CA TYR A 385 -17.26 -1.12 -31.93
C TYR A 385 -16.81 -0.13 -30.85
N GLN A 386 -15.98 -0.57 -29.91
CA GLN A 386 -15.42 0.28 -28.86
C GLN A 386 -14.56 1.42 -29.41
N THR A 387 -13.71 1.15 -30.41
CA THR A 387 -12.90 2.21 -31.05
C THR A 387 -13.76 3.20 -31.83
N THR A 388 -14.82 2.75 -32.51
CA THR A 388 -15.75 3.63 -33.24
C THR A 388 -16.56 4.52 -32.29
N MET A 389 -17.04 3.96 -31.18
CA MET A 389 -17.76 4.71 -30.14
C MET A 389 -16.87 5.74 -29.46
N ALA A 390 -15.62 5.37 -29.12
CA ALA A 390 -14.64 6.30 -28.58
C ALA A 390 -14.31 7.43 -29.56
N HIS A 391 -14.26 7.14 -30.87
CA HIS A 391 -14.05 8.13 -31.92
C HIS A 391 -15.20 9.14 -32.03
N THR A 392 -16.42 8.62 -32.04
CA THR A 392 -17.64 9.43 -32.16
C THR A 392 -17.81 10.34 -30.94
N ALA A 393 -17.49 9.81 -29.75
CA ALA A 393 -17.51 10.57 -28.50
C ALA A 393 -16.46 11.70 -28.49
N ALA A 394 -15.24 11.46 -29.00
CA ALA A 394 -14.19 12.47 -29.07
C ALA A 394 -14.54 13.62 -30.03
N LEU A 395 -15.16 13.32 -31.18
CA LEU A 395 -15.62 14.34 -32.13
C LEU A 395 -16.79 15.17 -31.59
N ALA A 396 -17.71 14.55 -30.85
CA ALA A 396 -18.87 15.25 -30.26
C ALA A 396 -18.47 16.33 -29.24
N VAL A 397 -17.29 16.21 -28.63
CA VAL A 397 -16.74 17.20 -27.68
C VAL A 397 -15.67 18.12 -28.30
N GLY A 398 -15.48 18.06 -29.62
CA GLY A 398 -14.56 18.95 -30.35
C GLY A 398 -13.08 18.60 -30.20
N TRP A 399 -12.74 17.36 -29.84
CA TRP A 399 -11.36 16.92 -29.67
C TRP A 399 -10.82 16.28 -30.95
N THR A 400 -9.62 16.68 -31.37
CA THR A 400 -8.91 16.08 -32.50
C THR A 400 -8.21 14.79 -32.05
N VAL A 401 -8.44 13.67 -32.74
CA VAL A 401 -7.77 12.39 -32.42
C VAL A 401 -6.56 12.17 -33.34
N PRO A 402 -5.32 12.18 -32.82
CA PRO A 402 -4.13 11.85 -33.61
C PRO A 402 -4.10 10.35 -33.95
N GLY A 403 -3.82 9.99 -35.21
CA GLY A 403 -3.60 8.59 -35.61
C GLY A 403 -4.86 7.71 -35.73
N CYS A 404 -6.04 8.32 -35.87
CA CYS A 404 -7.28 7.64 -36.25
C CYS A 404 -7.12 6.81 -37.53
N GLY A 405 -7.18 5.47 -37.45
CA GLY A 405 -7.69 4.52 -38.46
C GLY A 405 -7.23 4.57 -39.93
N MET A 406 -6.45 5.56 -40.35
CA MET A 406 -5.98 5.77 -41.73
C MET A 406 -4.56 5.26 -41.95
N ALA A 407 -3.92 4.71 -40.91
CA ALA A 407 -2.62 4.03 -41.02
C ALA A 407 -2.65 2.82 -41.98
N PHE A 408 -3.83 2.41 -42.47
CA PHE A 408 -4.02 1.31 -43.42
C PHE A 408 -4.75 1.70 -44.72
N GLY A 409 -4.91 3.00 -45.03
CA GLY A 409 -5.31 3.46 -46.37
C GLY A 409 -6.78 3.25 -46.78
N LEU A 410 -7.76 3.56 -45.92
CA LEU A 410 -9.20 3.52 -46.26
C LEU A 410 -9.82 4.93 -46.34
N GLU A 411 -10.95 5.05 -47.06
CA GLU A 411 -11.68 6.30 -47.32
C GLU A 411 -12.31 6.93 -46.07
N CYS A 412 -12.28 8.26 -46.01
CA CYS A 412 -12.79 9.06 -44.89
C CYS A 412 -14.33 9.08 -44.84
N THR A 413 -14.92 8.65 -43.73
CA THR A 413 -16.38 8.69 -43.51
C THR A 413 -16.84 9.83 -42.59
N CYS A 414 -15.96 10.79 -42.28
CA CYS A 414 -16.21 11.84 -41.27
C CYS A 414 -17.12 12.99 -41.74
N GLY A 415 -17.62 12.95 -42.97
CA GLY A 415 -18.42 14.02 -43.58
C GLY A 415 -17.66 15.33 -43.78
N ASP A 416 -18.38 16.37 -44.21
CA ASP A 416 -17.81 17.67 -44.64
C ASP A 416 -17.23 18.52 -43.49
N SER A 417 -17.48 18.12 -42.23
CA SER A 417 -17.06 18.84 -41.01
C SER A 417 -15.78 18.28 -40.39
N CYS A 418 -14.97 17.52 -41.14
CA CYS A 418 -13.81 16.80 -40.62
C CYS A 418 -12.70 17.72 -40.10
N GLN A 419 -12.27 17.53 -38.84
CA GLN A 419 -11.20 18.31 -38.18
C GLN A 419 -9.93 17.49 -37.86
N CYS A 420 -9.78 16.30 -38.45
CA CYS A 420 -8.61 15.45 -38.20
C CYS A 420 -7.33 16.08 -38.78
N ALA A 421 -6.22 16.01 -38.03
CA ALA A 421 -4.92 16.45 -38.52
C ALA A 421 -4.32 15.36 -39.46
N GLY A 422 -3.99 15.72 -40.71
CA GLY A 422 -3.45 14.80 -41.72
C GLY A 422 -4.51 14.04 -42.54
N CYS A 423 -5.72 14.60 -42.66
CA CYS A 423 -6.77 14.02 -43.50
C CYS A 423 -6.54 14.32 -44.99
N PRO A 424 -6.39 13.31 -45.86
CA PRO A 424 -6.05 13.54 -47.27
C PRO A 424 -7.15 14.29 -48.06
N THR A 425 -8.40 14.25 -47.60
CA THR A 425 -9.54 14.91 -48.28
C THR A 425 -9.84 16.31 -47.74
N HIS A 426 -9.73 16.54 -46.43
CA HIS A 426 -10.20 17.80 -45.80
C HIS A 426 -9.12 18.58 -45.02
N ASN A 427 -7.98 17.97 -44.71
CA ASN A 427 -6.89 18.66 -44.00
C ASN A 427 -5.52 17.98 -44.28
N PRO A 428 -5.00 18.08 -45.53
CA PRO A 428 -3.87 17.30 -46.04
C PRO A 428 -2.51 17.80 -45.51
N GLY A 429 -2.41 18.10 -44.22
CA GLY A 429 -1.22 18.62 -43.56
C GLY A 429 0.04 17.85 -43.94
N ASN A 430 1.05 18.62 -44.38
CA ASN A 430 2.29 18.24 -45.05
C ASN A 430 2.86 16.85 -44.66
N LEU A 431 2.63 15.86 -45.53
CA LEU A 431 2.99 14.44 -45.33
C LEU A 431 4.49 14.14 -45.55
N ASP A 432 5.33 15.13 -45.81
CA ASP A 432 6.73 14.93 -46.23
C ASP A 432 7.75 14.63 -45.10
N LEU A 433 7.33 14.46 -43.84
CA LEU A 433 8.27 14.19 -42.73
C LEU A 433 8.23 12.78 -42.14
N VAL A 434 7.37 11.88 -42.63
CA VAL A 434 7.26 10.51 -42.09
C VAL A 434 8.00 9.46 -42.96
N ALA A 435 8.53 9.84 -44.13
CA ALA A 435 9.26 8.92 -45.00
C ALA A 435 10.76 8.73 -44.64
N ALA A 436 11.27 9.33 -43.56
CA ALA A 436 12.70 9.26 -43.19
C ALA A 436 13.04 8.38 -41.97
N MET A 437 12.08 7.64 -41.40
CA MET A 437 12.36 6.71 -40.29
C MET A 437 11.59 5.39 -40.44
N PHE A 438 11.99 4.56 -41.40
CA PHE A 438 11.92 3.11 -41.33
C PHE A 438 13.17 2.49 -41.95
#